data_AF-A0A920S714-F1
#
_entry.id   AF-A0A920S714-F1
#
_cell.length_a   1.000
_cell.length_b   1.000
_cell.length_c   1.000
_cell.angle_alpha   90.00
_cell.angle_beta   90.00
_cell.angle_gamma   90.00
#
_symmetry.space_group_name_H-M   'P 1'
#
loop_
_entity.id
_entity.type
_entity.pdbx_description
1 polymer ?
#
loop_
_entity_poly.entity_id
_entity_poly.type
_entity_poly.pdbx_seq_one_letter_code
_entity_poly.pdbx_strand_id
1 'polypeptide(L)' 'MKDETNDALRQAKDSQQDTSRADVVTHVHSGNKLTARERVDLLLDPDSAVEYGSIAAKSATASGLRKQVELIL' A
#
# COMPACT_ATOMS: atom_id res chain seq x y z
N MET A 1 -5.16 14.96 22.92
CA MET A 1 -4.10 13.93 22.99
C MET A 1 -4.53 12.53 22.57
N LYS A 2 -5.48 11.85 23.26
CA LYS A 2 -5.92 10.50 22.83
C LYS A 2 -6.62 10.52 21.47
N ASP A 3 -7.45 11.54 21.23
CA ASP A 3 -8.20 11.67 19.97
C ASP A 3 -7.28 11.93 18.78
N GLU A 4 -6.32 12.86 18.92
CA GLU A 4 -5.30 13.16 17.90
C GLU A 4 -4.47 11.94 17.49
N THR A 5 -4.15 11.05 18.45
CA THR A 5 -3.39 9.83 18.16
C THR A 5 -4.23 8.79 17.43
N ASN A 6 -5.52 8.67 17.78
CA ASN A 6 -6.45 7.79 17.07
C ASN A 6 -6.68 8.27 15.64
N ASP A 7 -6.79 9.57 15.42
CA ASP A 7 -6.97 10.16 14.09
C ASP A 7 -5.73 9.93 13.22
N ALA A 8 -4.54 10.12 13.78
CA ALA A 8 -3.30 9.81 13.07
C ALA A 8 -3.19 8.33 12.69
N LEU A 9 -3.61 7.42 13.56
CA LEU A 9 -3.64 5.98 13.26
C LEU A 9 -4.63 5.64 12.14
N ARG A 10 -5.83 6.23 12.15
CA ARG A 10 -6.83 6.06 11.09
C ARG A 10 -6.30 6.57 9.76
N GLN A 11 -5.77 7.79 9.74
CA GLN A 11 -5.19 8.39 8.55
C GLN A 11 -4.05 7.54 7.98
N ALA A 12 -3.14 7.05 8.83
CA ALA A 12 -2.04 6.19 8.40
C ALA A 12 -2.54 4.86 7.82
N LYS A 13 -3.61 4.27 8.38
CA LYS A 13 -4.21 3.04 7.83
C LYS A 13 -4.90 3.30 6.50
N ASP A 14 -5.66 4.39 6.41
CA ASP A 14 -6.44 4.76 5.24
C ASP A 14 -5.52 5.08 4.05
N SER A 15 -4.39 5.75 4.29
CA SER A 15 -3.44 6.08 3.22
C SER A 15 -2.78 4.86 2.57
N GLN A 16 -2.81 3.69 3.24
CA GLN A 16 -2.28 2.43 2.70
C GLN A 16 -3.30 1.63 1.89
N GLN A 17 -4.58 2.02 1.94
CA GLN A 17 -5.66 1.34 1.21
C GLN A 17 -5.58 1.63 -0.28
N ASP A 18 -6.08 0.68 -1.08
CA ASP A 18 -6.10 0.77 -2.53
C ASP A 18 -6.93 1.99 -2.99
N THR A 19 -8.00 2.31 -2.27
CA THR A 19 -8.85 3.50 -2.48
C THR A 19 -8.09 4.82 -2.37
N SER A 20 -7.02 4.86 -1.57
CA SER A 20 -6.18 6.04 -1.37
C SER A 20 -5.01 6.13 -2.37
N ARG A 21 -4.86 5.13 -3.26
CA ARG A 21 -3.70 4.96 -4.14
C ARG A 21 -4.13 4.62 -5.58
N ALA A 22 -5.10 5.38 -6.10
CA ALA A 22 -5.77 5.09 -7.37
C ALA A 22 -4.83 4.98 -8.59
N ASP A 23 -3.75 5.75 -8.61
CA ASP A 23 -2.70 5.70 -9.64
C ASP A 23 -1.97 4.35 -9.64
N VAL A 24 -1.61 3.85 -8.45
CA VAL A 24 -0.97 2.54 -8.26
C VAL A 24 -1.92 1.42 -8.66
N VAL A 25 -3.19 1.49 -8.27
CA VAL A 25 -4.23 0.52 -8.64
C VAL A 25 -4.40 0.47 -10.16
N THR A 26 -4.54 1.63 -10.80
CA THR A 26 -4.66 1.74 -12.26
C THR A 26 -3.45 1.13 -12.96
N HIS A 27 -2.23 1.39 -12.46
CA HIS A 27 -1.02 0.80 -13.01
C HIS A 27 -1.01 -0.73 -12.90
N VAL A 28 -1.38 -1.28 -11.75
CA VAL A 28 -1.46 -2.74 -11.55
C VAL A 28 -2.48 -3.36 -12.51
N HIS A 29 -3.68 -2.77 -12.60
CA HIS A 29 -4.75 -3.24 -13.47
C HIS A 29 -4.41 -3.15 -14.96
N SER A 30 -3.63 -2.14 -15.37
CA SER A 30 -3.15 -2.02 -16.77
C SER A 30 -2.32 -3.22 -17.23
N GLY A 31 -1.71 -3.94 -16.28
CA GLY A 31 -0.97 -5.18 -16.52
C GLY A 31 -1.84 -6.43 -16.50
N ASN A 32 -3.17 -6.31 -16.49
CA ASN A 32 -4.12 -7.41 -16.29
C ASN A 32 -3.84 -8.22 -15.01
N LYS A 33 -3.46 -7.51 -13.94
CA LYS A 33 -3.18 -8.07 -12.61
C LYS A 33 -4.15 -7.50 -11.60
N LEU A 34 -4.40 -8.26 -10.54
CA LEU A 34 -5.12 -7.81 -9.36
C LEU A 34 -4.13 -7.22 -8.33
N THR A 35 -4.61 -6.31 -7.50
CA THR A 35 -3.87 -5.84 -6.32
C THR A 35 -3.64 -6.97 -5.33
N ALA A 36 -2.83 -6.72 -4.29
CA ALA A 36 -2.65 -7.71 -3.24
C ALA A 36 -3.97 -7.97 -2.48
N ARG A 37 -4.74 -6.92 -2.18
CA ARG A 37 -6.01 -7.03 -1.43
C ARG A 37 -7.10 -7.70 -2.26
N GLU A 38 -7.23 -7.35 -3.53
CA GLU A 38 -8.18 -8.01 -4.45
C GLU A 38 -7.92 -9.53 -4.54
N ARG A 39 -6.65 -9.96 -4.48
CA ARG A 39 -6.33 -11.41 -4.44
C ARG A 39 -6.69 -12.07 -3.12
N VAL A 40 -6.58 -11.35 -2.00
CA VAL A 40 -6.99 -11.85 -0.67
C VAL A 40 -8.51 -11.97 -0.61
N ASP A 41 -9.25 -11.00 -1.14
CA ASP A 41 -10.71 -11.01 -1.18
C ASP A 41 -11.28 -12.18 -2.00
N LEU A 42 -10.57 -12.60 -3.05
CA LEU A 42 -10.94 -13.81 -3.81
C LEU A 42 -10.58 -15.13 -3.10
N LEU A 43 -9.65 -15.09 -2.15
CA LEU A 43 -9.11 -16.27 -1.49
C LEU A 43 -9.88 -16.61 -0.21
N LEU A 44 -10.29 -15.59 0.53
CA LEU A 44 -10.88 -15.74 1.85
C LEU A 44 -12.40 -15.67 1.79
N ASP A 45 -13.06 -16.31 2.76
CA ASP A 45 -14.49 -16.12 2.94
C ASP A 45 -14.79 -14.63 3.19
N PRO A 46 -15.91 -14.10 2.68
CA PRO A 46 -16.31 -12.72 2.95
C PRO A 46 -16.24 -12.38 4.45
N ASP A 47 -15.72 -11.20 4.76
CA ASP A 47 -15.55 -10.67 6.12
C ASP A 47 -14.65 -11.49 7.07
N SER A 48 -13.90 -12.48 6.56
CA SER A 48 -12.97 -13.29 7.36
C SER A 48 -11.53 -12.74 7.43
N ALA A 49 -11.21 -11.74 6.60
CA ALA A 49 -9.86 -11.20 6.49
C ALA A 49 -9.45 -10.38 7.74
N VAL A 50 -8.27 -10.70 8.29
CA VAL A 50 -7.62 -9.89 9.35
C VAL A 50 -6.22 -9.50 8.89
N GLU A 51 -6.02 -8.21 8.63
CA GLU A 51 -4.75 -7.66 8.13
C GLU A 51 -3.83 -7.25 9.29
N TYR A 52 -2.64 -7.86 9.35
CA TYR A 52 -1.59 -7.51 10.31
C TYR A 52 -0.52 -6.64 9.66
N GLY A 53 0.09 -5.73 10.43
CA GLY A 53 1.24 -4.96 9.97
C GLY A 53 0.93 -3.87 8.92
N SER A 54 -0.35 -3.50 8.74
CA SER A 54 -0.78 -2.51 7.73
C SER A 54 -0.15 -1.12 7.89
N ILE A 55 0.26 -0.74 9.10
CA ILE A 55 0.98 0.51 9.39
C ILE A 55 2.45 0.27 9.80
N ALA A 56 2.94 -0.96 9.69
CA ALA A 56 4.28 -1.36 10.17
C ALA A 56 5.43 -0.91 9.24
N ALA A 57 5.22 0.11 8.40
CA ALA A 57 6.25 0.61 7.52
C ALA A 57 7.46 1.11 8.34
N LYS A 58 8.66 0.69 7.93
CA LYS A 58 9.93 1.21 8.45
C LYS A 58 9.91 2.74 8.36
N SER A 59 10.31 3.40 9.45
CA SER A 59 10.68 4.82 9.46
C SER A 59 11.42 5.14 8.15
N ALA A 60 10.91 6.09 7.39
CA ALA A 60 11.47 6.51 6.11
C ALA A 60 12.83 7.18 6.33
N THR A 61 13.86 6.40 6.65
CA THR A 61 15.25 6.80 6.42
C THR A 61 15.58 6.38 4.99
N ALA A 62 15.62 7.38 4.12
CA ALA A 62 15.86 7.25 2.69
C ALA A 62 17.18 6.52 2.38
N SER A 63 17.12 5.43 1.63
CA SER A 63 18.16 5.06 0.65
C SER A 63 17.68 3.91 -0.22
N GLY A 64 17.57 4.13 -1.53
CA GLY A 64 17.47 3.00 -2.46
C GLY A 64 16.67 3.20 -3.74
N LEU A 65 16.61 4.39 -4.33
CA LEU A 65 16.24 4.49 -5.75
C LEU A 65 16.99 5.64 -6.45
N ARG A 66 18.27 5.40 -6.75
CA ARG A 66 18.89 6.03 -7.93
C ARG A 66 19.08 4.92 -8.96
N LYS A 67 18.22 4.85 -9.98
CA LYS A 67 18.56 4.17 -11.22
C LYS A 67 19.41 5.14 -12.03
N GLN A 68 20.72 4.92 -12.06
CA GLN A 68 21.61 5.55 -13.03
C GLN A 68 21.40 4.79 -14.33
N VAL A 69 20.75 5.41 -15.31
CA VAL A 69 20.78 4.94 -16.70
C VAL A 69 22.03 5.56 -17.31
N GLU A 70 23.12 4.80 -17.38
CA GLU A 70 24.23 5.14 -18.27
C GLU A 70 23.93 4.56 -19.65
N LEU A 71 23.54 5.45 -20.57
CA LEU A 71 23.63 5.26 -22.01
C LEU A 71 25.07 5.57 -22.40
N ILE A 72 25.82 4.58 -22.87
CA ILE A 72 27.06 4.81 -23.63
C ILE A 72 26.98 3.93 -24.89
N LEU A 73 27.07 4.62 -26.04
CA LEU A 73 27.30 4.05 -27.37
C LEU A 73 28.67 3.39 -27.46
#